data_AF-A0A518IYS6-F1
#
_entry.id   AF-A0A518IYS6-F1
#
_cell.length_a   1.000
_cell.length_b   1.000
_cell.length_c   1.000
_cell.angle_alpha   90.00
_cell.angle_beta   90.00
_cell.angle_gamma   90.00
#
_symmetry.space_group_name_H-M   'P 1'
#
loop_
_entity.id
_entity.type
_entity.pdbx_description
1 polymer ?
#
loop_
_entity_poly.entity_id
_entity_poly.type
_entity_poly.pdbx_seq_one_letter_code
_entity_poly.pdbx_strand_id
1 'polypeptide(L)'
;MIRIVMLDFVGTLVRDDHVLPHVPAALNALRSFVTADGDPLEICLIADPAETPQHAGESEAEFFERLGELGLRQFFEPVEQRVVFVSRQELSEPNARWFHDAIDRLEIEASPSDCLMIAKAASCIAACKSQGIDTLRFGDSADAAGVDFSDWSDAPDLVAQRLGATGDTNSDAILAAALEQDLQLSDVAILQRLPGNRVSAAGNRLHPVNDPALGDCDGVSVYVPVQFDVRLDGEGKIAAVDQHPVTELDAAEAAMQLKALVDANRIAGGDGDRGKTHRIETQGEHRVLKRIRFQ
;
A
#
# COMPACT_ATOMS: atom_id res chain seq x y z
N MET A 1 20.47 9.18 8.94
CA MET A 1 19.17 8.80 9.57
C MET A 1 18.24 8.52 8.41
N ILE A 2 17.40 7.49 8.47
CA ILE A 2 16.61 7.15 7.29
C ILE A 2 15.63 8.28 6.93
N ARG A 3 15.65 8.70 5.67
CA ARG A 3 14.80 9.72 5.05
C ARG A 3 14.11 9.21 3.78
N ILE A 4 14.69 8.18 3.17
CA ILE A 4 14.21 7.60 1.92
C ILE A 4 14.09 6.08 2.07
N VAL A 5 12.93 5.52 1.70
CA VAL A 5 12.73 4.09 1.51
C VAL A 5 12.70 3.79 0.01
N MET A 6 13.65 2.98 -0.45
CA MET A 6 13.77 2.50 -1.81
C MET A 6 13.18 1.09 -1.88
N LEU A 7 12.27 0.86 -2.81
CA LEU A 7 11.55 -0.40 -2.95
C LEU A 7 11.91 -1.07 -4.27
N ASP A 8 12.38 -2.30 -4.20
CA ASP A 8 12.44 -3.17 -5.38
C ASP A 8 11.02 -3.57 -5.82
N PHE A 9 10.81 -3.80 -7.12
CA PHE A 9 9.49 -4.07 -7.67
C PHE A 9 9.15 -5.57 -7.69
N VAL A 10 9.78 -6.34 -8.58
CA VAL A 10 9.38 -7.74 -8.81
C VAL A 10 9.96 -8.66 -7.75
N GLY A 11 9.13 -9.57 -7.25
CA GLY A 11 9.45 -10.46 -6.14
C GLY A 11 9.40 -9.77 -4.77
N THR A 12 9.33 -8.44 -4.74
CA THR A 12 9.30 -7.63 -3.51
C THR A 12 7.93 -7.01 -3.27
N LEU A 13 7.33 -6.33 -4.25
CA LEU A 13 5.95 -5.80 -4.17
C LEU A 13 4.95 -6.65 -4.96
N VAL A 14 5.41 -7.27 -6.05
CA VAL A 14 4.58 -8.00 -7.02
C VAL A 14 5.17 -9.37 -7.31
N ARG A 15 4.34 -10.39 -7.47
CA ARG A 15 4.74 -11.74 -7.92
C ARG A 15 3.72 -12.23 -8.94
N ASP A 16 4.20 -12.69 -10.10
CA ASP A 16 3.36 -13.19 -11.20
C ASP A 16 2.23 -12.22 -11.59
N ASP A 17 2.55 -10.93 -11.73
CA ASP A 17 1.61 -9.82 -11.98
C ASP A 17 0.49 -9.64 -10.93
N HIS A 18 0.68 -10.16 -9.71
CA HIS A 18 -0.19 -9.92 -8.58
C HIS A 18 0.54 -9.16 -7.48
N VAL A 19 -0.10 -8.13 -6.93
CA VAL A 19 0.40 -7.43 -5.74
C VAL A 19 0.43 -8.41 -4.57
N LEU A 20 1.56 -8.45 -3.85
CA LEU A 20 1.69 -9.32 -2.69
C LEU A 20 0.74 -8.87 -1.56
N PRO A 21 0.29 -9.80 -0.70
CA PRO A 21 -0.57 -9.48 0.44
C PRO A 21 0.02 -8.35 1.29
N HIS A 22 -0.87 -7.49 1.82
CA HIS A 22 -0.55 -6.38 2.73
C HIS A 22 0.34 -5.26 2.17
N VAL A 23 0.83 -5.34 0.93
CA VAL A 23 1.62 -4.27 0.30
C VAL A 23 0.88 -2.92 0.31
N PRO A 24 -0.39 -2.79 -0.13
CA PRO A 24 -1.05 -1.50 -0.17
C PRO A 24 -1.20 -0.84 1.21
N ALA A 25 -1.57 -1.62 2.24
CA ALA A 25 -1.70 -1.14 3.61
C ALA A 25 -0.34 -0.70 4.18
N ALA A 26 0.71 -1.49 3.94
CA ALA A 26 2.06 -1.14 4.34
C ALA A 26 2.54 0.16 3.67
N LEU A 27 2.34 0.31 2.35
CA LEU A 27 2.71 1.53 1.63
C LEU A 27 1.92 2.76 2.11
N ASN A 28 0.63 2.61 2.43
CA ASN A 28 -0.17 3.68 3.04
C ASN A 28 0.41 4.12 4.39
N ALA A 29 0.79 3.18 5.25
CA ALA A 29 1.44 3.48 6.52
C ALA A 29 2.77 4.20 6.32
N LEU A 30 3.64 3.66 5.46
CA LEU A 30 4.95 4.25 5.18
C LEU A 30 4.85 5.68 4.62
N ARG A 31 3.86 5.99 3.79
CA ARG A 31 3.62 7.35 3.27
C ARG A 31 3.20 8.35 4.34
N SER A 32 2.67 7.86 5.47
CA SER A 32 2.26 8.68 6.60
C SER A 32 3.39 8.83 7.63
N PHE A 33 4.52 8.14 7.42
CA PHE A 33 5.64 8.23 8.35
C PHE A 33 6.32 9.58 8.26
N VAL A 34 6.79 10.03 9.42
CA VAL A 34 7.67 11.18 9.57
C VAL A 34 9.05 10.70 10.07
N THR A 35 10.08 11.33 9.54
CA THR A 35 11.47 11.20 10.00
C THR A 35 11.63 11.84 11.39
N ALA A 36 12.76 11.61 12.07
CA ALA A 36 12.95 12.20 13.40
C ALA A 36 13.09 13.73 13.38
N ASP A 37 13.43 14.31 12.22
CA ASP A 37 13.46 15.76 12.01
C ASP A 37 12.07 16.34 11.72
N GLY A 38 11.04 15.48 11.61
CA GLY A 38 9.64 15.86 11.36
C GLY A 38 9.26 15.95 9.88
N ASP A 39 10.21 15.77 8.97
CA ASP A 39 9.94 15.71 7.53
C ASP A 39 9.20 14.42 7.14
N PRO A 40 8.33 14.43 6.13
CA PRO A 40 7.74 13.21 5.57
C PRO A 40 8.81 12.20 5.13
N LEU A 41 8.53 10.92 5.34
CA LEU A 41 9.34 9.84 4.79
C LEU A 41 9.12 9.75 3.28
N GLU A 42 10.21 9.78 2.51
CA GLU A 42 10.12 9.64 1.06
C GLU A 42 10.18 8.18 0.64
N ILE A 43 9.40 7.85 -0.38
CA ILE A 43 9.33 6.51 -0.95
C ILE A 43 9.56 6.60 -2.46
N CYS A 44 10.43 5.74 -2.97
CA CYS A 44 10.64 5.57 -4.40
C CYS A 44 10.73 4.07 -4.78
N LEU A 45 10.44 3.80 -6.05
CA LEU A 45 10.45 2.49 -6.67
C LEU A 45 11.68 2.35 -7.57
N ILE A 46 12.39 1.25 -7.40
CA ILE A 46 13.46 0.81 -8.28
C ILE A 46 12.92 -0.38 -9.07
N ALA A 47 12.85 -0.25 -10.39
CA ALA A 47 12.20 -1.23 -11.25
C ALA A 47 13.07 -1.61 -12.45
N ASP A 48 13.10 -2.90 -12.79
CA ASP A 48 13.53 -3.38 -14.10
C ASP A 48 12.28 -3.69 -14.93
N PRO A 49 11.95 -2.88 -15.96
CA PRO A 49 10.75 -3.11 -16.76
C PRO A 49 10.85 -4.43 -17.55
N ALA A 50 12.07 -4.90 -17.85
CA ALA A 50 12.32 -6.12 -18.60
C ALA A 50 12.61 -7.34 -17.70
N GLU A 51 12.27 -7.28 -16.41
CA GLU A 51 12.68 -8.29 -15.44
C GLU A 51 12.08 -9.68 -15.70
N THR A 52 10.87 -9.74 -16.25
CA THR A 52 10.21 -11.00 -16.62
C THR A 52 10.14 -11.15 -18.14
N PRO A 53 10.18 -12.38 -18.67
CA PRO A 53 10.04 -12.61 -20.12
C PRO A 53 8.75 -12.04 -20.71
N GLN A 54 7.69 -11.93 -19.91
CA GLN A 54 6.39 -11.39 -20.33
C GLN A 54 6.46 -9.88 -20.60
N HIS A 55 7.32 -9.17 -19.88
CA HIS A 55 7.49 -7.72 -19.98
C HIS A 55 8.81 -7.34 -20.68
N ALA A 56 9.43 -8.29 -21.38
CA ALA A 56 10.65 -8.03 -22.13
C ALA A 56 10.39 -7.02 -23.26
N GLY A 57 10.95 -5.82 -23.13
CA GLY A 57 10.75 -4.72 -24.08
C GLY A 57 9.59 -3.78 -23.73
N GLU A 58 9.01 -3.91 -22.53
CA GLU A 58 8.03 -2.96 -21.99
C GLU A 58 8.63 -1.53 -21.96
N SER A 59 7.88 -0.58 -22.52
CA SER A 59 8.22 0.85 -22.45
C SER A 59 7.86 1.44 -21.08
N GLU A 60 8.44 2.58 -20.72
CA GLU A 60 8.12 3.25 -19.45
C GLU A 60 6.62 3.58 -19.30
N ALA A 61 5.97 3.95 -20.42
CA ALA A 61 4.54 4.24 -20.43
C ALA A 61 3.69 3.00 -20.12
N GLU A 62 4.02 1.85 -20.74
CA GLU A 62 3.37 0.57 -20.47
C GLU A 62 3.60 0.14 -19.01
N PHE A 63 4.82 0.33 -18.49
CA PHE A 63 5.11 0.06 -17.08
C PHE A 63 4.23 0.91 -16.13
N PHE A 64 4.04 2.20 -16.42
CA PHE A 64 3.19 3.06 -15.59
C PHE A 64 1.70 2.73 -15.70
N GLU A 65 1.25 2.20 -16.85
CA GLU A 65 -0.10 1.65 -17.00
C GLU A 65 -0.25 0.40 -16.14
N ARG A 66 0.69 -0.55 -16.22
CA ARG A 66 0.73 -1.76 -15.39
C ARG A 66 0.76 -1.44 -13.90
N LEU A 67 1.59 -0.47 -13.49
CA LEU A 67 1.63 -0.01 -12.10
C LEU A 67 0.29 0.58 -11.65
N GLY A 68 -0.46 1.19 -12.58
CA GLY A 68 -1.82 1.67 -12.36
C GLY A 68 -2.86 0.55 -12.24
N GLU A 69 -2.78 -0.46 -13.10
CA GLU A 69 -3.65 -1.65 -13.06
C GLU A 69 -3.46 -2.46 -11.77
N LEU A 70 -2.22 -2.52 -11.27
CA LEU A 70 -1.88 -3.11 -9.97
C LEU A 70 -2.34 -2.24 -8.78
N GLY A 71 -2.85 -1.02 -9.03
CA GLY A 71 -3.25 -0.09 -7.98
C GLY A 71 -2.08 0.50 -7.18
N LEU A 72 -0.84 0.35 -7.66
CA LEU A 72 0.37 0.78 -6.96
C LEU A 72 0.84 2.18 -7.38
N ARG A 73 0.43 2.66 -8.57
CA ARG A 73 0.92 3.93 -9.13
C ARG A 73 0.76 5.11 -8.18
N GLN A 74 -0.36 5.17 -7.47
CA GLN A 74 -0.68 6.26 -6.54
C GLN A 74 0.31 6.42 -5.37
N PHE A 75 1.11 5.39 -5.06
CA PHE A 75 2.14 5.46 -4.03
C PHE A 75 3.44 6.10 -4.53
N PHE A 76 3.61 6.17 -5.85
CA PHE A 76 4.82 6.63 -6.51
C PHE A 76 4.55 7.83 -7.43
N GLU A 77 3.48 8.59 -7.20
CA GLU A 77 3.27 9.86 -7.92
C GLU A 77 4.06 11.03 -7.28
N PRO A 78 4.70 11.90 -8.08
CA PRO A 78 4.85 11.82 -9.54
C PRO A 78 5.88 10.75 -9.95
N VAL A 79 5.52 9.92 -10.94
CA VAL A 79 6.30 8.72 -11.32
C VAL A 79 7.66 9.08 -11.89
N GLU A 80 7.79 10.26 -12.50
CA GLU A 80 9.04 10.78 -13.03
C GLU A 80 10.03 11.17 -11.92
N GLN A 81 9.58 11.37 -10.68
CA GLN A 81 10.47 11.64 -9.54
C GLN A 81 10.70 10.39 -8.70
N ARG A 82 9.68 9.54 -8.57
CA ARG A 82 9.68 8.42 -7.63
C ARG A 82 9.92 7.05 -8.25
N VAL A 83 10.04 6.93 -9.58
CA VAL A 83 10.35 5.65 -10.24
C VAL A 83 11.69 5.76 -10.98
N VAL A 84 12.58 4.81 -10.70
CA VAL A 84 13.89 4.69 -11.36
C VAL A 84 13.97 3.36 -12.06
N PHE A 85 14.22 3.41 -13.37
CA PHE A 85 14.44 2.22 -14.18
C PHE A 85 15.90 1.78 -14.15
N VAL A 86 16.13 0.53 -13.77
CA VAL A 86 17.45 -0.06 -13.58
C VAL A 86 17.41 -1.50 -14.05
N SER A 87 18.39 -1.96 -14.82
CA SER A 87 18.45 -3.37 -15.17
C SER A 87 18.82 -4.25 -13.96
N ARG A 88 18.38 -5.51 -13.96
CA ARG A 88 18.75 -6.53 -12.97
C ARG A 88 20.25 -6.67 -12.75
N GLN A 89 21.03 -6.50 -13.81
CA GLN A 89 22.48 -6.54 -13.73
C GLN A 89 23.01 -5.33 -12.93
N GLU A 90 22.57 -4.13 -13.26
CA GLU A 90 22.95 -2.89 -12.56
C GLU A 90 22.51 -2.89 -11.09
N LEU A 91 21.37 -3.52 -10.74
CA LEU A 91 20.93 -3.68 -9.34
C LEU A 91 21.87 -4.53 -8.48
N SER A 92 22.63 -5.43 -9.12
CA SER A 92 23.58 -6.31 -8.43
C SER A 92 25.02 -5.76 -8.46
N GLU A 93 25.25 -4.62 -9.12
CA GLU A 93 26.58 -4.02 -9.22
C GLU A 93 26.90 -3.18 -7.97
N PRO A 94 28.13 -3.29 -7.44
CA PRO A 94 28.51 -2.54 -6.24
C PRO A 94 28.57 -1.04 -6.48
N ASN A 95 28.81 -0.56 -7.71
CA ASN A 95 28.90 0.88 -8.05
C ASN A 95 27.58 1.41 -8.63
N ALA A 96 26.49 1.12 -7.94
CA ALA A 96 25.12 1.44 -8.31
C ALA A 96 24.89 2.95 -8.53
N ARG A 97 25.15 3.46 -9.75
CA ARG A 97 24.83 4.85 -10.13
C ARG A 97 23.34 5.14 -9.94
N TRP A 98 22.50 4.12 -10.13
CA TRP A 98 21.06 4.22 -9.95
C TRP A 98 20.64 4.70 -8.56
N PHE A 99 21.43 4.44 -7.52
CA PHE A 99 21.14 4.92 -6.17
C PHE A 99 21.24 6.46 -6.11
N HIS A 100 22.29 7.03 -6.71
CA HIS A 100 22.45 8.48 -6.80
C HIS A 100 21.36 9.07 -7.68
N ASP A 101 21.06 8.44 -8.81
CA ASP A 101 19.96 8.85 -9.69
C ASP A 101 18.61 8.86 -8.95
N ALA A 102 18.38 7.89 -8.03
CA ALA A 102 17.17 7.84 -7.22
C ALA A 102 17.07 8.99 -6.20
N ILE A 103 18.17 9.33 -5.52
CA ILE A 103 18.20 10.50 -4.63
C ILE A 103 18.02 11.80 -5.41
N ASP A 104 18.75 11.96 -6.51
CA ASP A 104 18.74 13.18 -7.31
C ASP A 104 17.34 13.47 -7.86
N ARG A 105 16.60 12.43 -8.29
CA ARG A 105 15.23 12.58 -8.79
C ARG A 105 14.21 12.97 -7.73
N LEU A 106 14.47 12.64 -6.46
CA LEU A 106 13.63 13.08 -5.33
C LEU A 106 13.89 14.54 -4.96
N GLU A 107 14.93 15.18 -5.53
CA GLU A 107 15.32 16.57 -5.27
C GLU A 107 15.59 16.85 -3.77
N ILE A 108 16.12 15.84 -3.06
CA ILE A 108 16.42 15.93 -1.63
C ILE A 108 17.92 15.75 -1.40
N GLU A 109 18.47 16.58 -0.52
CA GLU A 109 19.83 16.43 -0.04
C GLU A 109 19.90 15.24 0.94
N ALA A 110 20.25 14.07 0.42
CA ALA A 110 20.42 12.82 1.18
C ALA A 110 21.70 12.10 0.79
N SER A 111 22.23 11.30 1.71
CA SER A 111 23.39 10.45 1.50
C SER A 111 22.99 8.96 1.52
N PRO A 112 23.88 8.03 1.13
CA PRO A 112 23.54 6.60 1.19
C PRO A 112 23.08 6.12 2.57
N SER A 113 23.65 6.66 3.64
CA SER A 113 23.29 6.31 5.03
C SER A 113 21.94 6.90 5.49
N ASP A 114 21.28 7.68 4.64
CA ASP A 114 19.92 8.17 4.85
C ASP A 114 18.88 7.34 4.09
N CYS A 115 19.30 6.26 3.43
CA CYS A 115 18.44 5.42 2.61
C CYS A 115 18.26 4.03 3.22
N LEU A 116 17.05 3.48 3.06
CA LEU A 116 16.69 2.12 3.40
C LEU A 116 16.20 1.39 2.14
N MET A 117 16.89 0.32 1.73
CA MET A 117 16.47 -0.51 0.60
C MET A 117 15.67 -1.73 1.09
N ILE A 118 14.50 -1.96 0.50
CA ILE A 118 13.73 -3.20 0.67
C ILE A 118 13.75 -3.99 -0.63
N ALA A 119 14.32 -5.20 -0.60
CA ALA A 119 14.44 -6.05 -1.79
C ALA A 119 14.43 -7.54 -1.46
N LYS A 120 14.05 -8.38 -2.43
CA LYS A 120 14.15 -9.85 -2.30
C LYS A 120 15.55 -10.38 -2.57
N ALA A 121 16.23 -9.81 -3.57
CA ALA A 121 17.49 -10.34 -4.08
C ALA A 121 18.66 -10.11 -3.11
N ALA A 122 19.27 -11.20 -2.62
CA ALA A 122 20.42 -11.13 -1.71
C ALA A 122 21.62 -10.36 -2.30
N SER A 123 21.81 -10.42 -3.63
CA SER A 123 22.85 -9.66 -4.33
C SER A 123 22.61 -8.15 -4.24
N CYS A 124 21.38 -7.70 -4.41
CA CYS A 124 20.99 -6.29 -4.26
C CYS A 124 21.22 -5.81 -2.82
N ILE A 125 20.80 -6.61 -1.82
CA ILE A 125 21.06 -6.33 -0.40
C ILE A 125 22.57 -6.18 -0.13
N ALA A 126 23.40 -7.09 -0.65
CA ALA A 126 24.85 -7.03 -0.47
C ALA A 126 25.46 -5.80 -1.16
N ALA A 127 25.02 -5.45 -2.37
CA ALA A 127 25.46 -4.26 -3.09
C ALA A 127 25.11 -2.98 -2.32
N CYS A 128 23.86 -2.84 -1.85
CA CYS A 128 23.41 -1.69 -1.06
C CYS A 128 24.20 -1.54 0.25
N LYS A 129 24.43 -2.64 0.98
CA LYS A 129 25.25 -2.62 2.20
C LYS A 129 26.69 -2.16 1.93
N SER A 130 27.27 -2.53 0.78
CA SER A 130 28.62 -2.08 0.41
C SER A 130 28.72 -0.56 0.17
N GLN A 131 27.58 0.09 -0.10
CA GLN A 131 27.45 1.54 -0.30
C GLN A 131 27.02 2.29 0.99
N GLY A 132 26.84 1.58 2.11
CA GLY A 132 26.40 2.17 3.37
C GLY A 132 24.90 2.44 3.45
N ILE A 133 24.10 1.86 2.56
CA ILE A 133 22.63 1.91 2.58
C ILE A 133 22.13 0.85 3.58
N ASP A 134 21.19 1.21 4.46
CA ASP A 134 20.55 0.23 5.35
C ASP A 134 19.59 -0.64 4.53
N THR A 135 19.35 -1.88 4.94
CA THR A 135 18.52 -2.79 4.15
C THR A 135 17.62 -3.67 4.99
N LEU A 136 16.46 -4.00 4.41
CA LEU A 136 15.58 -5.08 4.85
C LEU A 136 15.37 -6.04 3.67
N ARG A 137 15.66 -7.31 3.89
CA ARG A 137 15.45 -8.35 2.90
C ARG A 137 14.08 -8.98 3.07
N PHE A 138 13.24 -8.80 2.07
CA PHE A 138 11.98 -9.53 1.94
C PHE A 138 12.24 -10.94 1.38
N GLY A 139 11.52 -11.96 1.82
CA GLY A 139 11.67 -13.29 1.26
C GLY A 139 10.74 -14.32 1.86
N ASP A 140 10.61 -15.45 1.19
CA ASP A 140 9.83 -16.56 1.72
C ASP A 140 10.59 -17.19 2.91
N SER A 141 9.89 -17.62 3.96
CA SER A 141 10.52 -18.19 5.17
C SER A 141 11.37 -19.44 4.90
N ALA A 142 11.17 -20.09 3.76
CA ALA A 142 12.00 -21.20 3.26
C ALA A 142 13.43 -20.75 2.88
N ASP A 143 13.64 -19.48 2.53
CA ASP A 143 14.93 -18.89 2.17
C ASP A 143 15.68 -18.31 3.40
N ALA A 144 15.39 -18.84 4.60
CA ALA A 144 15.64 -18.27 5.93
C ALA A 144 17.00 -17.59 6.20
N ALA A 145 18.06 -17.89 5.44
CA ALA A 145 19.35 -17.25 5.62
C ALA A 145 19.29 -15.77 5.20
N GLY A 146 19.16 -14.88 6.19
CA GLY A 146 19.25 -13.43 6.02
C GLY A 146 17.99 -12.77 5.46
N VAL A 147 16.82 -13.41 5.59
CA VAL A 147 15.52 -12.77 5.37
C VAL A 147 15.12 -12.03 6.65
N ASP A 148 14.74 -10.76 6.52
CA ASP A 148 14.32 -9.93 7.65
C ASP A 148 12.81 -10.06 7.91
N PHE A 149 12.00 -10.21 6.83
CA PHE A 149 10.56 -10.44 6.93
C PHE A 149 10.00 -11.15 5.70
N SER A 150 8.85 -11.80 5.88
CA SER A 150 8.16 -12.57 4.82
C SER A 150 6.73 -12.10 4.55
N ASP A 151 6.21 -11.18 5.35
CA ASP A 151 4.87 -10.61 5.21
C ASP A 151 4.95 -9.08 5.31
N TRP A 152 4.34 -8.38 4.35
CA TRP A 152 4.38 -6.91 4.29
C TRP A 152 3.69 -6.22 5.47
N SER A 153 2.85 -6.93 6.22
CA SER A 153 2.31 -6.44 7.48
C SER A 153 3.39 -6.11 8.53
N ASP A 154 4.55 -6.78 8.47
CA ASP A 154 5.68 -6.53 9.37
C ASP A 154 6.52 -5.31 8.93
N ALA A 155 6.40 -4.88 7.67
CA ALA A 155 7.31 -3.89 7.08
C ALA A 155 7.21 -2.50 7.77
N PRO A 156 6.03 -1.94 8.06
CA PRO A 156 5.92 -0.64 8.74
C PRO A 156 6.66 -0.61 10.08
N ASP A 157 6.52 -1.65 10.90
CA ASP A 157 7.20 -1.77 12.18
C ASP A 157 8.72 -1.84 12.02
N LEU A 158 9.21 -2.65 11.08
CA LEU A 158 10.64 -2.78 10.80
C LEU A 158 11.24 -1.47 10.28
N VAL A 159 10.54 -0.77 9.40
CA VAL A 159 10.98 0.55 8.91
C VAL A 159 11.00 1.57 10.04
N ALA A 160 9.99 1.61 10.90
CA ALA A 160 9.94 2.52 12.05
C ALA A 160 11.11 2.30 13.02
N GLN A 161 11.49 1.03 13.26
CA GLN A 161 12.68 0.70 14.06
C GLN A 161 13.97 1.26 13.46
N ARG A 162 14.09 1.31 12.12
CA ARG A 162 15.26 1.88 11.44
C ARG A 162 15.26 3.40 11.39
N LEU A 163 14.08 4.01 11.33
CA LEU A 163 13.95 5.47 11.37
C LEU A 163 14.42 6.05 12.71
N GLY A 164 14.24 5.31 13.81
CA GLY A 164 14.50 5.81 15.16
C GLY A 164 13.56 6.95 15.57
N ALA A 165 12.52 7.20 14.78
CA ALA A 165 11.49 8.19 15.06
C ALA A 165 10.58 7.68 16.19
N THR A 166 10.57 8.39 17.30
CA THR A 166 9.73 8.09 18.48
C THR A 166 8.61 9.11 18.53
N GLY A 167 7.50 8.82 17.85
CA GLY A 167 6.36 9.72 17.79
C GLY A 167 5.05 8.97 17.52
N ASP A 168 3.96 9.51 18.04
CA ASP A 168 2.63 8.91 17.93
C ASP A 168 2.18 8.75 16.47
N THR A 169 2.63 9.62 15.56
CA THR A 169 2.27 9.56 14.12
C THR A 169 2.66 8.24 13.47
N ASN A 170 3.91 7.79 13.62
CA ASN A 170 4.36 6.54 13.00
C ASN A 170 3.68 5.34 13.68
N SER A 171 3.51 5.40 15.00
CA SER A 171 2.78 4.37 15.75
C SER A 171 1.30 4.28 15.36
N ASP A 172 0.65 5.41 15.06
CA ASP A 172 -0.74 5.46 14.57
C ASP A 172 -0.85 4.88 13.17
N ALA A 173 0.10 5.17 12.29
CA ALA A 173 0.14 4.63 10.94
C ALA A 173 0.38 3.11 10.93
N ILE A 174 1.28 2.61 11.78
CA ILE A 174 1.49 1.16 12.02
C ILE A 174 0.18 0.52 12.49
N LEU A 175 -0.45 1.09 13.52
CA LEU A 175 -1.68 0.56 14.10
C LEU A 175 -2.81 0.54 13.06
N ALA A 176 -2.96 1.59 12.26
CA ALA A 176 -3.95 1.67 11.19
C ALA A 176 -3.76 0.53 10.16
N ALA A 177 -2.53 0.29 9.70
CA ALA A 177 -2.25 -0.81 8.77
C ALA A 177 -2.57 -2.19 9.37
N ALA A 178 -2.22 -2.41 10.64
CA ALA A 178 -2.56 -3.65 11.34
C ALA A 178 -4.09 -3.85 11.46
N LEU A 179 -4.84 -2.77 11.72
CA LEU A 179 -6.31 -2.81 11.81
C LEU A 179 -6.98 -3.05 10.45
N GLU A 180 -6.47 -2.48 9.36
CA GLU A 180 -6.97 -2.76 8.00
C GLU A 180 -6.92 -4.25 7.69
N GLN A 181 -5.81 -4.89 8.05
CA GLN A 181 -5.61 -6.32 7.87
C GLN A 181 -6.52 -7.16 8.79
N ASP A 182 -6.42 -6.95 10.11
CA ASP A 182 -7.10 -7.79 11.10
C ASP A 182 -8.62 -7.72 10.98
N LEU A 183 -9.14 -6.56 10.58
CA LEU A 183 -10.57 -6.28 10.54
C LEU A 183 -11.15 -6.25 9.12
N GLN A 184 -10.32 -6.50 8.09
CA GLN A 184 -10.69 -6.39 6.67
C GLN A 184 -11.35 -5.04 6.35
N LEU A 185 -10.72 -3.97 6.81
CA LEU A 185 -11.13 -2.58 6.59
C LEU A 185 -10.26 -1.93 5.52
N SER A 186 -10.75 -0.83 4.95
CA SER A 186 -9.94 0.09 4.14
C SER A 186 -9.96 1.49 4.73
N ASP A 187 -8.92 2.27 4.41
CA ASP A 187 -8.80 3.69 4.76
C ASP A 187 -8.92 3.92 6.29
N VAL A 188 -8.26 3.07 7.07
CA VAL A 188 -8.31 3.19 8.53
C VAL A 188 -7.55 4.44 8.96
N ALA A 189 -8.20 5.23 9.80
CA ALA A 189 -7.63 6.40 10.42
C ALA A 189 -7.77 6.33 11.94
N ILE A 190 -6.67 6.62 12.64
CA ILE A 190 -6.68 6.83 14.08
C ILE A 190 -7.24 8.23 14.36
N LEU A 191 -8.40 8.29 15.01
CA LEU A 191 -9.08 9.55 15.30
C LEU A 191 -8.56 10.18 16.59
N GLN A 192 -8.39 9.37 17.63
CA GLN A 192 -8.00 9.85 18.95
C GLN A 192 -7.36 8.74 19.80
N ARG A 193 -6.26 9.06 20.48
CA ARG A 193 -5.74 8.26 21.59
C ARG A 193 -6.48 8.61 22.89
N LEU A 194 -7.02 7.59 23.55
CA LEU A 194 -7.80 7.66 24.78
C LEU A 194 -6.98 7.13 25.97
N PRO A 195 -7.26 7.57 27.21
CA PRO A 195 -6.59 7.04 28.39
C PRO A 195 -6.71 5.52 28.54
N GLY A 196 -5.68 4.89 29.10
CA GLY A 196 -5.67 3.46 29.40
C GLY A 196 -5.42 2.57 28.18
N ASN A 197 -4.47 2.95 27.32
CA ASN A 197 -4.10 2.23 26.10
C ASN A 197 -5.31 1.97 25.19
N ARG A 198 -6.15 2.99 25.01
CA ARG A 198 -7.31 2.91 24.13
C ARG A 198 -7.15 3.88 22.96
N VAL A 199 -7.72 3.51 21.82
CA VAL A 199 -7.69 4.32 20.62
C VAL A 199 -9.07 4.27 19.99
N SER A 200 -9.59 5.42 19.58
CA SER A 200 -10.77 5.50 18.74
C SER A 200 -10.32 5.64 17.29
N ALA A 201 -10.89 4.82 16.41
CA ALA A 201 -10.53 4.75 15.01
C ALA A 201 -11.79 4.67 14.13
N ALA A 202 -11.61 5.01 12.86
CA ALA A 202 -12.60 4.82 11.82
C ALA A 202 -11.98 4.17 10.60
N GLY A 203 -12.79 3.54 9.78
CA GLY A 203 -12.40 2.99 8.48
C GLY A 203 -13.63 2.64 7.67
N ASN A 204 -13.44 1.95 6.56
CA ASN A 204 -14.51 1.51 5.69
C ASN A 204 -14.58 -0.02 5.67
N ARG A 205 -15.79 -0.56 5.74
CA ARG A 205 -16.06 -1.99 5.63
C ARG A 205 -16.87 -2.28 4.39
N LEU A 206 -16.55 -3.37 3.71
CA LEU A 206 -17.43 -3.92 2.67
C LEU A 206 -18.74 -4.43 3.29
N HIS A 207 -19.85 -3.82 2.89
CA HIS A 207 -21.20 -4.20 3.29
C HIS A 207 -22.01 -4.62 2.06
N PRO A 208 -22.59 -5.84 2.04
CA PRO A 208 -23.42 -6.28 0.92
C PRO A 208 -24.75 -5.53 0.89
N VAL A 209 -25.10 -4.98 -0.27
CA VAL A 209 -26.43 -4.40 -0.51
C VAL A 209 -27.29 -5.45 -1.19
N ASN A 210 -28.28 -5.96 -0.46
CA ASN A 210 -29.26 -6.92 -0.96
C ASN A 210 -30.59 -6.20 -1.20
N ASP A 211 -30.86 -5.85 -2.45
CA ASP A 211 -32.12 -5.24 -2.88
C ASP A 211 -32.45 -5.75 -4.29
N PRO A 212 -33.46 -6.63 -4.45
CA PRO A 212 -33.87 -7.15 -5.75
C PRO A 212 -34.21 -6.06 -6.78
N ALA A 213 -34.55 -4.84 -6.35
CA ALA A 213 -34.80 -3.72 -7.25
C ALA A 213 -33.54 -3.21 -7.97
N LEU A 214 -32.34 -3.64 -7.54
CA LEU A 214 -31.06 -3.30 -8.15
C LEU A 214 -30.69 -4.20 -9.34
N GLY A 215 -31.49 -5.24 -9.63
CA GLY A 215 -31.25 -6.15 -10.75
C GLY A 215 -29.88 -6.82 -10.67
N ASP A 216 -29.04 -6.64 -11.70
CA ASP A 216 -27.69 -7.22 -11.75
C ASP A 216 -26.76 -6.69 -10.65
N CYS A 217 -27.11 -5.57 -10.00
CA CYS A 217 -26.36 -5.00 -8.88
C CYS A 217 -26.81 -5.55 -7.51
N ASP A 218 -27.76 -6.48 -7.46
CA ASP A 218 -28.12 -7.17 -6.21
C ASP A 218 -26.93 -7.98 -5.67
N GLY A 219 -26.71 -7.89 -4.35
CA GLY A 219 -25.59 -8.51 -3.65
C GLY A 219 -24.23 -7.82 -3.86
N VAL A 220 -24.19 -6.65 -4.53
CA VAL A 220 -22.97 -5.86 -4.64
C VAL A 220 -22.59 -5.30 -3.28
N SER A 221 -21.33 -5.45 -2.91
CA SER A 221 -20.73 -4.88 -1.71
C SER A 221 -20.25 -3.46 -1.97
N VAL A 222 -20.54 -2.57 -1.03
CA VAL A 222 -20.12 -1.16 -1.03
C VAL A 222 -19.36 -0.86 0.26
N TYR A 223 -18.45 0.10 0.20
CA TYR A 223 -17.73 0.55 1.39
C TYR A 223 -18.63 1.44 2.25
N VAL A 224 -18.82 1.03 3.50
CA VAL A 224 -19.61 1.77 4.50
C VAL A 224 -18.69 2.21 5.64
N PRO A 225 -18.74 3.48 6.06
CA PRO A 225 -17.92 3.95 7.17
C PRO A 225 -18.30 3.23 8.46
N VAL A 226 -17.30 2.84 9.23
CA VAL A 226 -17.44 2.23 10.55
C VAL A 226 -16.53 2.91 11.54
N GLN A 227 -16.98 3.01 12.79
CA GLN A 227 -16.17 3.45 13.93
C GLN A 227 -15.97 2.30 14.89
N PHE A 228 -14.82 2.27 15.55
CA PHE A 228 -14.49 1.22 16.50
C PHE A 228 -13.46 1.72 17.50
N ASP A 229 -13.51 1.11 18.68
CA ASP A 229 -12.54 1.35 19.73
C ASP A 229 -11.54 0.18 19.78
N VAL A 230 -10.27 0.51 19.92
CA VAL A 230 -9.18 -0.45 20.01
C VAL A 230 -8.56 -0.35 21.39
N ARG A 231 -8.36 -1.48 22.04
CA ARG A 231 -7.57 -1.58 23.25
C ARG A 231 -6.23 -2.19 22.90
N LEU A 232 -5.16 -1.52 23.31
CA LEU A 232 -3.79 -1.95 23.11
C LEU A 232 -3.23 -2.63 24.37
N ASP A 233 -2.28 -3.55 24.19
CA ASP A 233 -1.53 -4.15 25.29
C ASP A 233 -0.42 -3.22 25.81
N GLY A 234 0.45 -3.73 26.68
CA GLY A 234 1.58 -2.98 27.23
C GLY A 234 2.69 -2.70 26.21
N GLU A 235 2.70 -3.39 25.07
CA GLU A 235 3.64 -3.22 23.96
C GLU A 235 3.07 -2.32 22.85
N GLY A 236 1.82 -1.86 23.00
CA GLY A 236 1.13 -1.03 22.00
C GLY A 236 0.49 -1.83 20.86
N LYS A 237 0.40 -3.17 20.98
CA LYS A 237 -0.25 -4.04 19.99
C LYS A 237 -1.73 -4.19 20.26
N ILE A 238 -2.50 -4.58 19.25
CA ILE A 238 -3.95 -4.78 19.35
C ILE A 238 -4.26 -5.92 20.32
N ALA A 239 -4.93 -5.61 21.44
CA ALA A 239 -5.36 -6.59 22.44
C ALA A 239 -6.86 -6.92 22.34
N ALA A 240 -7.68 -5.95 21.92
CA ALA A 240 -9.10 -6.14 21.63
C ALA A 240 -9.61 -5.01 20.72
N VAL A 241 -10.67 -5.31 19.97
CA VAL A 241 -11.38 -4.33 19.15
C VAL A 241 -12.88 -4.42 19.45
N ASP A 242 -13.45 -3.32 19.89
CA ASP A 242 -14.88 -3.14 20.07
C ASP A 242 -15.44 -2.44 18.83
N GLN A 243 -15.95 -3.25 17.89
CA GLN A 243 -16.51 -2.74 16.65
C GLN A 243 -17.95 -2.31 16.84
N HIS A 244 -18.29 -1.11 16.37
CA HIS A 244 -19.70 -0.73 16.27
C HIS A 244 -20.32 -1.40 15.03
N PRO A 245 -21.52 -1.98 15.14
CA PRO A 245 -22.20 -2.53 13.98
C PRO A 245 -22.50 -1.41 12.97
N VAL A 246 -22.49 -1.75 11.68
CA VAL A 246 -23.01 -0.87 10.63
C VAL A 246 -24.45 -0.51 10.99
N THR A 247 -24.77 0.78 11.07
CA THR A 247 -26.11 1.20 11.45
C THR A 247 -27.08 0.98 10.28
N GLU A 248 -28.37 0.80 10.60
CA GLU A 248 -29.40 0.71 9.55
C GLU A 248 -29.44 1.95 8.67
N LEU A 249 -29.11 3.13 9.23
CA LEU A 249 -29.02 4.38 8.48
C LEU A 249 -27.89 4.34 7.46
N ASP A 250 -26.67 3.95 7.88
CA ASP A 250 -25.52 3.88 6.98
C ASP A 250 -25.73 2.85 5.87
N ALA A 251 -26.31 1.70 6.21
CA ALA A 251 -26.67 0.67 5.22
C ALA A 251 -27.71 1.19 4.22
N ALA A 252 -28.74 1.91 4.69
CA ALA A 252 -29.76 2.49 3.84
C ALA A 252 -29.20 3.60 2.92
N GLU A 253 -28.30 4.44 3.43
CA GLU A 253 -27.62 5.47 2.64
C GLU A 253 -26.77 4.84 1.53
N ALA A 254 -26.00 3.79 1.85
CA ALA A 254 -25.18 3.09 0.88
C ALA A 254 -26.04 2.41 -0.21
N ALA A 255 -27.18 1.81 0.18
CA ALA A 255 -28.14 1.25 -0.76
C ALA A 255 -28.77 2.32 -1.67
N MET A 256 -29.15 3.48 -1.12
CA MET A 256 -29.68 4.60 -1.90
C MET A 256 -28.64 5.15 -2.90
N GLN A 257 -27.37 5.24 -2.50
CA GLN A 257 -26.29 5.67 -3.39
C GLN A 257 -26.10 4.69 -4.55
N LEU A 258 -26.06 3.38 -4.27
CA LEU A 258 -25.97 2.35 -5.30
C LEU A 258 -27.17 2.42 -6.25
N LYS A 259 -28.39 2.56 -5.71
CA LYS A 259 -29.62 2.73 -6.50
C LYS A 259 -29.53 3.95 -7.42
N ALA A 260 -29.09 5.10 -6.91
CA ALA A 260 -28.93 6.31 -7.70
C ALA A 260 -27.94 6.13 -8.87
N LEU A 261 -26.86 5.36 -8.66
CA LEU A 261 -25.91 5.03 -9.73
C LEU A 261 -26.50 4.09 -10.78
N VAL A 262 -27.32 3.12 -10.37
CA VAL A 262 -28.05 2.23 -11.27
C VAL A 262 -29.08 3.03 -12.09
N ASP A 263 -29.92 3.82 -11.43
CA ASP A 263 -30.98 4.63 -12.06
C ASP A 263 -30.38 5.67 -13.04
N ALA A 264 -29.22 6.24 -12.71
CA ALA A 264 -28.48 7.17 -13.56
C ALA A 264 -27.63 6.48 -14.65
N ASN A 265 -27.68 5.15 -14.75
CA ASN A 265 -26.90 4.34 -15.68
C ASN A 265 -25.38 4.63 -15.62
N ARG A 266 -24.83 4.81 -14.41
CA ARG A 266 -23.43 5.22 -14.16
C ARG A 266 -22.44 4.08 -13.92
N ILE A 267 -22.91 2.84 -13.90
CA ILE A 267 -22.11 1.63 -13.71
C ILE A 267 -21.82 1.00 -15.09
N ALA A 268 -20.55 0.73 -15.38
CA ALA A 268 -20.09 0.10 -16.61
C ALA A 268 -20.37 -1.40 -16.61
N GLY A 269 -20.73 -1.93 -17.78
CA GLY A 269 -20.89 -3.37 -18.02
C GLY A 269 -19.68 -4.02 -18.71
N GLY A 270 -18.76 -3.21 -19.24
CA GLY A 270 -17.53 -3.64 -19.90
C GLY A 270 -16.62 -2.46 -20.27
N ASP A 271 -15.53 -2.75 -20.98
CA ASP A 271 -14.57 -1.72 -21.38
C ASP A 271 -15.15 -0.82 -22.49
N GLY A 272 -14.93 0.49 -22.38
CA GLY A 272 -15.32 1.49 -23.39
C GLY A 272 -16.67 2.19 -23.16
N ASP A 273 -17.34 1.96 -22.02
CA ASP A 273 -18.63 2.61 -21.73
C ASP A 273 -18.46 4.10 -21.39
N ARG A 274 -18.63 4.97 -22.38
CA ARG A 274 -18.54 6.43 -22.21
C ARG A 274 -19.58 6.95 -21.21
N GLY A 275 -19.14 7.82 -20.29
CA GLY A 275 -19.99 8.48 -19.30
C GLY A 275 -20.29 7.66 -18.04
N LYS A 276 -19.79 6.42 -17.97
CA LYS A 276 -19.76 5.63 -16.75
C LYS A 276 -18.69 6.14 -15.80
N THR A 277 -18.96 5.99 -14.53
CA THR A 277 -18.10 6.48 -13.45
C THR A 277 -17.72 5.38 -12.47
N HIS A 278 -18.39 4.22 -12.55
CA HIS A 278 -18.17 3.10 -11.66
C HIS A 278 -18.16 1.79 -12.46
N ARG A 279 -17.51 0.76 -11.93
CA ARG A 279 -17.58 -0.64 -12.40
C ARG A 279 -17.75 -1.56 -11.21
N ILE A 280 -18.30 -2.74 -11.47
CA ILE A 280 -18.30 -3.83 -10.49
C ILE A 280 -17.09 -4.70 -10.79
N GLU A 281 -16.29 -4.95 -9.76
CA GLU A 281 -15.14 -5.85 -9.82
C GLU A 281 -15.33 -7.01 -8.85
N THR A 282 -14.79 -8.17 -9.19
CA THR A 282 -14.74 -9.31 -8.27
C THR A 282 -13.47 -9.22 -7.43
N GLN A 283 -13.62 -9.10 -6.12
CA GLN A 283 -12.54 -9.10 -5.14
C GLN A 283 -12.76 -10.25 -4.15
N GLY A 284 -12.06 -11.37 -4.40
CA GLY A 284 -12.31 -12.61 -3.65
C GLY A 284 -13.73 -13.11 -3.88
N GLU A 285 -14.50 -13.23 -2.80
CA GLU A 285 -15.91 -13.64 -2.85
C GLU A 285 -16.88 -12.46 -3.07
N HIS A 286 -16.38 -11.22 -3.02
CA HIS A 286 -17.21 -10.02 -3.08
C HIS A 286 -17.29 -9.44 -4.50
N ARG A 287 -18.48 -8.99 -4.88
CA ARG A 287 -18.69 -8.09 -6.03
C ARG A 287 -18.65 -6.66 -5.52
N VAL A 288 -17.59 -5.93 -5.78
CA VAL A 288 -17.34 -4.61 -5.17
C VAL A 288 -17.58 -3.50 -6.20
N LEU A 289 -18.33 -2.48 -5.80
CA LEU A 289 -18.48 -1.26 -6.58
C LEU A 289 -17.20 -0.41 -6.46
N LYS A 290 -16.51 -0.16 -7.57
CA LYS A 290 -15.37 0.76 -7.63
C LYS A 290 -15.61 1.92 -8.56
N ARG A 291 -15.09 3.09 -8.20
CA ARG A 291 -15.10 4.27 -9.07
C ARG A 291 -13.98 4.16 -10.10
N ILE A 292 -14.29 4.40 -11.36
CA ILE A 292 -13.31 4.47 -12.46
C ILE A 292 -12.84 5.92 -12.59
N ARG A 293 -11.52 6.14 -12.72
CA ARG A 293 -11.00 7.47 -13.08
C ARG A 293 -11.36 7.74 -14.54
N PHE A 294 -11.81 8.96 -14.85
CA PHE A 294 -12.08 9.36 -16.24
C PHE A 294 -10.76 9.26 -17.02
N GLN A 295 -10.73 8.42 -18.05
CA GLN A 295 -9.73 8.51 -19.12
C GLN A 295 -10.14 9.61 -20.10
#